data_AF-A0A960SQY2-F1
#
_entry.id   AF-A0A960SQY2-F1
#
_cell.length_a   1.000
_cell.length_b   1.000
_cell.length_c   1.000
_cell.angle_alpha   90.00
_cell.angle_beta   90.00
_cell.angle_gamma   90.00
#
_symmetry.space_group_name_H-M   'P 1'
#
loop_
_entity.id
_entity.type
_entity.pdbx_description
1 polymer ?
#
loop_
_entity_poly.entity_id
_entity_poly.type
_entity_poly.pdbx_seq_one_letter_code
_entity_poly.pdbx_strand_id
1 'polypeptide(L)'
;MNSPRTWRRRTWLAAIGGGLLLVVVGGYLAICVWIGMGVRAQVAQAQSQYAGDPVEALMALVADEGQPLKDRDYAIWALGQLADERA
;
A
#
# COMPACT_ATOMS: atom_id res chain seq x y z
N MET A 1 -25.37 -21.88 36.67
CA MET A 1 -24.03 -21.96 37.30
C MET A 1 -23.03 -22.39 36.23
N ASN A 2 -22.26 -21.47 35.65
CA ASN A 2 -21.31 -21.80 34.58
C ASN A 2 -20.14 -22.55 35.20
N SER A 3 -19.92 -23.80 34.80
CA SER A 3 -18.82 -24.62 35.29
C SER A 3 -17.47 -24.00 34.88
N PRO A 4 -16.45 -23.99 35.77
CA PRO A 4 -15.20 -23.23 35.60
C PRO A 4 -14.41 -23.57 34.31
N ARG A 5 -14.71 -24.72 33.69
CA ARG A 5 -14.12 -25.17 32.42
C ARG A 5 -14.67 -24.44 31.20
N THR A 6 -15.94 -24.00 31.21
CA THR A 6 -16.56 -23.31 30.06
C THR A 6 -16.16 -21.84 30.01
N TRP A 7 -15.94 -21.21 31.16
CA TRP A 7 -15.43 -19.84 31.26
C TRP A 7 -14.01 -19.72 30.72
N ARG A 8 -13.09 -20.60 31.16
CA ARG A 8 -11.72 -20.66 30.63
C ARG A 8 -11.68 -20.91 29.11
N ARG A 9 -12.53 -21.80 28.59
CA ARG A 9 -12.60 -22.06 27.14
C ARG A 9 -13.03 -20.82 26.35
N ARG A 10 -14.02 -20.07 26.84
CA ARG A 10 -14.51 -18.84 26.19
C ARG A 10 -13.45 -17.74 26.18
N THR A 11 -12.70 -17.57 27.27
CA THR A 11 -11.62 -16.58 27.31
C THR A 11 -10.47 -16.94 26.36
N TRP A 12 -10.10 -18.21 26.25
CA TRP A 12 -9.08 -18.65 25.28
C TRP A 12 -9.53 -18.45 23.83
N LEU A 13 -10.77 -18.78 23.49
CA LEU A 13 -11.31 -18.54 22.14
C LEU A 13 -11.34 -17.05 21.80
N ALA A 14 -11.74 -16.20 22.74
CA ALA A 14 -11.71 -14.75 22.55
C ALA A 14 -10.29 -14.21 22.36
N ALA A 15 -9.32 -14.71 23.14
CA ALA A 15 -7.92 -14.32 23.00
C ALA A 15 -7.33 -14.74 21.63
N ILE A 16 -7.64 -15.94 21.16
CA ILE A 16 -7.21 -16.42 19.83
C ILE A 16 -7.86 -15.58 18.73
N GLY A 17 -9.17 -15.33 18.82
CA GLY A 17 -9.88 -14.50 17.85
C GLY A 17 -9.35 -13.06 17.80
N GLY A 18 -9.11 -12.45 18.96
CA GLY A 18 -8.51 -11.13 19.07
C GLY A 18 -7.08 -11.08 18.52
N GLY A 19 -6.27 -12.10 18.81
CA GLY A 19 -4.92 -12.23 18.26
C GLY A 19 -4.92 -12.33 16.74
N LEU A 20 -5.79 -13.16 16.16
CA LEU A 20 -5.92 -13.30 14.71
C LEU A 20 -6.35 -11.98 14.06
N LEU A 21 -7.34 -11.29 14.64
CA LEU A 21 -7.79 -9.99 14.14
C LEU A 21 -6.66 -8.96 14.13
N LEU A 22 -5.86 -8.90 15.21
CA LEU A 22 -4.71 -7.99 15.30
C LEU A 22 -3.67 -8.27 14.23
N VAL A 23 -3.39 -9.55 13.93
CA VAL A 23 -2.45 -9.92 12.87
C VAL A 23 -2.98 -9.48 11.50
N VAL A 24 -4.27 -9.71 11.22
CA VAL A 24 -4.88 -9.32 9.94
C VAL A 24 -4.87 -7.80 9.77
N VAL A 25 -5.33 -7.06 10.78
CA VAL A 25 -5.36 -5.59 10.74
C VAL A 25 -3.95 -5.01 10.67
N GLY A 26 -3.03 -5.53 11.50
CA GLY A 26 -1.64 -5.10 11.49
C GLY A 26 -0.95 -5.36 10.15
N GLY A 27 -1.16 -6.53 9.56
CA GLY A 27 -0.65 -6.87 8.24
C GLY A 27 -1.21 -5.97 7.13
N TYR A 28 -2.52 -5.72 7.17
CA TYR A 28 -3.16 -4.78 6.23
C TYR A 28 -2.55 -3.37 6.30
N LEU A 29 -2.43 -2.81 7.51
CA LEU A 29 -1.84 -1.49 7.70
C LEU A 29 -0.37 -1.43 7.26
N ALA A 30 0.42 -2.47 7.54
CA ALA A 30 1.80 -2.55 7.10
C ALA A 30 1.91 -2.55 5.57
N ILE A 31 1.03 -3.27 4.87
CA ILE A 31 0.97 -3.27 3.40
C ILE A 31 0.59 -1.88 2.87
N CYS A 32 -0.41 -1.21 3.46
CA CYS A 32 -0.78 0.16 3.05
C CYS A 32 0.38 1.14 3.19
N VAL A 33 1.13 1.07 4.30
CA VAL A 33 2.32 1.90 4.52
C VAL A 33 3.41 1.58 3.49
N TRP A 34 3.66 0.30 3.22
CA TRP A 34 4.64 -0.13 2.23
C TRP A 34 4.32 0.39 0.83
N ILE A 35 3.06 0.24 0.38
CA ILE A 35 2.58 0.75 -0.90
C ILE A 35 2.77 2.26 -0.96
N GLY A 36 2.36 2.99 0.08
CA GLY A 36 2.51 4.44 0.13
C GLY A 36 3.97 4.92 0.06
N MET A 37 4.92 4.18 0.66
CA MET A 37 6.34 4.47 0.51
C MET A 37 6.84 4.22 -0.92
N GLY A 38 6.40 3.14 -1.56
CA GLY A 38 6.75 2.82 -2.95
C GLY A 38 6.27 3.90 -3.92
N VAL A 39 5.02 4.35 -3.78
CA VAL A 39 4.45 5.44 -4.62
C VAL A 39 5.26 6.72 -4.45
N ARG A 40 5.58 7.12 -3.20
CA ARG A 40 6.38 8.33 -2.95
C ARG A 40 7.78 8.24 -3.55
N ALA A 41 8.42 7.08 -3.48
CA ALA A 41 9.73 6.87 -4.10
C ALA A 41 9.65 7.03 -5.62
N GLN A 42 8.62 6.48 -6.26
CA GLN A 42 8.44 6.60 -7.71
C GLN A 42 8.13 8.04 -8.14
N VAL A 43 7.28 8.74 -7.38
CA VAL A 43 7.01 10.17 -7.60
C VAL A 43 8.30 10.99 -7.48
N ALA A 44 9.10 10.76 -6.44
CA ALA A 44 10.36 11.48 -6.26
C ALA A 44 11.36 11.20 -7.39
N GLN A 45 11.43 9.96 -7.87
CA GLN A 45 12.24 9.60 -9.03
C GLN A 45 11.77 10.33 -10.29
N ALA A 46 10.46 10.33 -10.56
CA ALA A 46 9.89 11.01 -11.72
C ALA A 46 10.13 12.53 -11.65
N GLN A 47 9.85 13.16 -10.50
CA GLN A 47 10.06 14.60 -10.29
C GLN A 47 11.53 15.03 -10.33
N SER A 48 12.47 14.10 -10.16
CA SER A 48 13.89 14.39 -10.35
C SER A 48 14.31 14.55 -11.83
N GLN A 49 13.48 14.07 -12.75
CA GLN A 49 13.76 14.04 -14.20
C GLN A 49 12.77 14.88 -15.00
N TYR A 50 11.52 14.97 -14.54
CA TYR A 50 10.44 15.71 -15.20
C TYR A 50 9.89 16.78 -14.26
N ALA A 51 9.66 17.97 -14.81
CA ALA A 51 9.03 19.06 -14.07
C ALA A 51 7.52 18.83 -13.92
N GLY A 52 6.92 19.49 -12.92
CA GLY A 52 5.47 19.49 -12.70
C GLY A 52 5.05 18.86 -11.38
N ASP A 53 3.74 18.70 -11.23
CA ASP A 53 3.16 18.00 -10.09
C ASP A 53 3.43 16.48 -10.15
N PRO A 54 3.15 15.70 -9.08
CA PRO A 54 3.40 14.26 -9.07
C PRO A 54 2.77 13.49 -10.23
N VAL A 55 1.58 13.89 -10.69
CA VAL A 55 0.84 13.22 -11.75
C VAL A 55 1.45 13.57 -13.10
N GLU A 56 1.74 14.86 -13.34
CA GLU A 56 2.43 15.33 -14.54
C GLU A 56 3.79 14.67 -14.71
N ALA A 57 4.59 14.60 -13.64
CA ALA A 57 5.91 13.98 -13.68
C ALA A 57 5.85 12.48 -13.98
N LEU A 58 4.87 11.76 -13.40
CA LEU A 58 4.68 10.34 -13.68
C LEU A 58 4.15 10.10 -15.09
N MET A 59 3.20 10.90 -15.59
CA MET A 59 2.73 10.81 -16.98
C MET A 59 3.87 11.06 -17.98
N ALA A 60 4.74 12.04 -17.68
CA ALA A 60 5.92 12.30 -18.51
C ALA A 60 6.88 11.10 -18.54
N LEU A 61 7.14 10.47 -17.38
CA LEU A 61 7.93 9.24 -17.31
C LEU A 61 7.29 8.09 -18.11
N VAL A 62 5.97 7.92 -18.05
CA VAL A 62 5.25 6.89 -18.83
C VAL A 62 5.38 7.12 -20.34
N ALA A 63 5.33 8.38 -20.77
CA ALA A 63 5.41 8.76 -22.17
C ALA A 63 6.83 8.69 -22.75
N ASP A 64 7.86 8.64 -21.92
CA ASP A 64 9.25 8.60 -22.35
C ASP A 64 9.69 7.17 -22.76
N GLU A 65 9.65 6.88 -24.05
CA GLU A 65 10.09 5.59 -24.61
C GLU A 65 11.61 5.34 -24.47
N GLY A 66 12.40 6.36 -24.12
CA GLY A 66 13.81 6.21 -23.81
C GLY A 66 14.06 5.60 -22.43
N GLN A 67 13.06 5.57 -21.55
CA GLN A 67 13.16 5.03 -20.20
C GLN A 67 12.97 3.51 -20.18
N PRO A 68 13.57 2.80 -19.21
CA PRO A 68 13.35 1.38 -19.04
C PRO A 68 11.86 1.06 -18.88
N LEU A 69 11.38 0.02 -19.56
CA LEU A 69 9.98 -0.43 -19.45
C LEU A 69 9.54 -0.63 -18.00
N LYS A 70 10.45 -1.16 -17.17
CA LYS A 70 10.23 -1.34 -15.73
C LYS A 70 9.84 -0.04 -15.03
N ASP A 71 10.54 1.06 -15.31
CA ASP A 71 10.32 2.34 -14.63
C ASP A 71 9.02 2.99 -15.11
N ARG A 72 8.68 2.79 -16.38
CA ARG A 72 7.38 3.18 -16.96
C ARG A 72 6.23 2.38 -16.34
N ASP A 73 6.38 1.07 -16.18
CA ASP A 73 5.37 0.21 -15.54
C ASP A 73 5.14 0.59 -14.07
N TYR A 74 6.22 0.89 -13.32
CA TYR A 74 6.09 1.39 -11.96
C TYR A 74 5.42 2.77 -11.91
N ALA A 75 5.68 3.63 -12.89
CA ALA A 75 5.01 4.91 -12.98
C ALA A 75 3.50 4.76 -13.24
N ILE A 76 3.09 3.84 -14.13
CA ILE A 76 1.67 3.48 -14.35
C ILE A 76 1.04 2.96 -13.06
N TRP A 77 1.73 2.06 -12.35
CA TRP A 77 1.22 1.55 -11.07
C TRP A 77 1.06 2.67 -10.03
N ALA A 78 2.04 3.57 -9.92
CA ALA A 78 2.00 4.69 -8.98
C ALA A 78 0.87 5.68 -9.32
N LEU A 79 0.65 5.97 -10.60
CA LEU A 79 -0.49 6.75 -11.09
C LEU A 79 -1.82 6.13 -10.61
N GLY A 80 -1.99 4.82 -10.77
CA GLY A 80 -3.17 4.11 -10.28
C GLY A 80 -3.38 4.21 -8.76
N GLN A 81 -2.31 4.40 -7.97
CA GLN A 81 -2.43 4.60 -6.52
C GLN A 81 -2.76 6.06 -6.14
N LEU A 82 -2.43 7.04 -6.99
CA LEU A 82 -2.78 8.45 -6.74
C LEU A 82 -4.26 8.72 -6.97
N ALA A 83 -4.92 7.92 -7.81
CA ALA A 83 -6.35 8.03 -8.12
C ALA A 83 -6.77 9.45 -8.56
N ASP A 84 -5.88 10.15 -9.26
CA ASP A 84 -6.15 11.44 -9.89
C ASP A 84 -6.90 11.21 -11.21
N GLU A 85 -7.88 12.06 -11.54
CA GLU A 85 -8.72 11.91 -12.74
C GLU A 85 -7.95 12.07 -14.05
N ARG A 86 -6.76 12.68 -14.01
CA ARG A 86 -5.87 12.87 -15.16
C ARG A 86 -5.05 11.63 -15.51
N ALA A 87 -4.94 10.68 -14.57
CA ALA A 87 -4.06 9.52 -14.61
C ALA A 87 -4.64 8.34 -15.40
#